data_AF-A0A349GN76-F1
#
_entry.id   AF-A0A349GN76-F1
#
_cell.length_a   1.000
_cell.length_b   1.000
_cell.length_c   1.000
_cell.angle_alpha   90.00
_cell.angle_beta   90.00
_cell.angle_gamma   90.00
#
_symmetry.space_group_name_H-M   'P 1'
#
loop_
_entity.id
_entity.type
_entity.pdbx_description
1 polymer ?
#
loop_
_entity_poly.entity_id
_entity_poly.type
_entity_poly.pdbx_seq_one_letter_code
_entity_poly.pdbx_strand_id
1 'polypeptide(L)'
;ALNDLLDKIGKNDITHALKRLPRLFGGEEVFEKASKFFRDEKIDKILDNLRSVYKDVSQLCVDGEITVDLGMVNRTDYYTGIIIKGYLEGYGEEVLSGGRYDKLIAEFGYDVPATGFAVNVNAVSSIISKNTKVSVKPSDIIVFAEKGYEMKAVLAAQNYRKQGLTAENALSDNLDEVKEYAAKKGIKRIAVVNENIAEVSE
;
A
#
# COMPACT_ATOMS: atom_id res chain seq x y z
N ALA A 1 -17.89 18.28 -24.57
CA ALA A 1 -18.63 17.08 -24.14
C ALA A 1 -19.68 17.39 -23.05
N LEU A 2 -19.31 17.69 -21.80
CA LEU A 2 -20.29 18.00 -20.73
C LEU A 2 -21.04 19.31 -20.99
N ASN A 3 -20.34 20.40 -21.31
CA ASN A 3 -20.97 21.70 -21.56
C ASN A 3 -21.96 21.63 -22.72
N ASP A 4 -21.57 20.99 -23.84
CA ASP A 4 -22.43 20.83 -25.01
C ASP A 4 -23.69 20.02 -24.71
N LEU A 5 -23.61 19.04 -23.80
CA LEU A 5 -24.76 18.26 -23.34
C LEU A 5 -25.68 19.12 -22.46
N LEU A 6 -25.11 19.87 -21.51
CA LEU A 6 -25.87 20.77 -20.62
C LEU A 6 -26.51 21.94 -21.38
N ASP A 7 -25.89 22.41 -22.47
CA ASP A 7 -26.45 23.47 -23.32
C ASP A 7 -27.74 23.02 -24.03
N LYS A 8 -27.89 21.73 -24.34
CA LYS A 8 -29.14 21.17 -24.90
C LYS A 8 -30.29 21.11 -23.90
N ILE A 9 -30.00 21.05 -22.61
CA ILE A 9 -31.00 21.01 -21.51
C ILE A 9 -31.53 22.42 -21.21
N GLY A 10 -30.77 23.47 -21.57
CA GLY A 10 -31.14 24.87 -21.39
C GLY A 10 -30.41 25.53 -20.22
N LYS A 11 -30.49 26.87 -20.17
CA LYS A 11 -29.83 27.68 -19.13
C LYS A 11 -30.71 27.78 -17.90
N ASN A 12 -30.28 27.16 -16.81
CA ASN A 12 -30.89 27.29 -15.49
C ASN A 12 -29.81 27.14 -14.41
N ASP A 13 -30.19 27.34 -13.15
CA ASP A 13 -29.25 27.30 -12.02
C ASP A 13 -28.57 25.93 -11.88
N ILE A 14 -29.28 24.83 -12.16
CA ILE A 14 -28.74 23.47 -12.10
C ILE A 14 -27.69 23.25 -13.18
N THR A 15 -27.98 23.61 -14.45
CA THR A 15 -27.00 23.46 -15.53
C THR A 15 -25.81 24.38 -15.34
N HIS A 16 -25.99 25.57 -14.77
CA HIS A 16 -24.89 26.45 -14.40
C HIS A 16 -24.03 25.84 -13.28
N ALA A 17 -24.62 25.27 -12.24
CA ALA A 17 -23.89 24.65 -11.13
C ALA A 17 -23.14 23.39 -11.58
N LEU A 18 -23.76 22.51 -12.38
CA LEU A 18 -23.11 21.31 -12.93
C LEU A 18 -21.91 21.64 -13.83
N LYS A 19 -21.94 22.76 -14.56
CA LYS A 19 -20.77 23.24 -15.34
C LYS A 19 -19.60 23.67 -14.46
N ARG A 20 -19.84 24.01 -13.19
CA ARG A 20 -18.80 24.41 -12.23
C ARG A 20 -18.23 23.22 -11.47
N LEU A 21 -19.00 22.15 -11.30
CA LEU A 21 -18.62 20.99 -10.49
C LEU A 21 -17.21 20.42 -10.82
N PRO A 22 -16.81 20.23 -12.09
CA PRO A 22 -15.46 19.72 -12.41
C PRO A 22 -14.32 20.68 -12.08
N ARG A 23 -14.63 21.94 -11.72
CA ARG A 23 -13.66 22.96 -11.31
C ARG A 23 -13.61 23.15 -9.79
N LEU A 24 -14.41 22.40 -9.05
CA LEU A 24 -14.46 22.43 -7.59
C LEU A 24 -13.51 21.36 -7.04
N PHE A 25 -12.22 21.57 -7.31
CA PHE A 25 -11.13 20.80 -6.76
C PHE A 25 -10.09 21.74 -6.13
N GLY A 26 -9.42 21.34 -5.04
CA GLY A 26 -8.50 22.20 -4.28
C GLY A 26 -8.49 21.89 -2.78
N GLY A 27 -8.27 22.90 -1.95
CA GLY A 27 -8.25 22.77 -0.49
C GLY A 27 -9.60 23.10 0.15
N GLU A 28 -9.58 23.56 1.41
CA GLU A 28 -10.78 23.92 2.17
C GLU A 28 -11.65 24.98 1.47
N GLU A 29 -11.06 25.84 0.63
CA GLU A 29 -11.79 26.90 -0.07
C GLU A 29 -12.83 26.37 -1.06
N VAL A 30 -12.73 25.10 -1.46
CA VAL A 30 -13.70 24.42 -2.32
C VAL A 30 -15.09 24.43 -1.71
N PHE A 31 -15.23 24.26 -0.39
CA PHE A 31 -16.53 24.22 0.28
C PHE A 31 -17.27 25.57 0.18
N GLU A 32 -16.56 26.69 0.33
CA GLU A 32 -17.14 28.02 0.17
C GLU A 32 -17.46 28.34 -1.29
N LYS A 33 -16.63 27.89 -2.23
CA LYS A 33 -16.92 28.01 -3.67
C LYS A 33 -18.18 27.21 -4.03
N ALA A 34 -18.34 26.01 -3.48
CA ALA A 34 -19.48 25.13 -3.75
C ALA A 34 -20.80 25.74 -3.25
N SER A 35 -20.86 26.24 -2.02
CA SER A 35 -22.10 26.83 -1.45
C SER A 35 -22.62 28.06 -2.20
N LYS A 36 -21.76 28.74 -2.97
CA LYS A 36 -22.17 29.84 -3.86
C LYS A 36 -22.96 29.37 -5.07
N PHE A 37 -22.68 28.16 -5.56
CA PHE A 37 -23.29 27.62 -6.78
C PHE A 37 -24.42 26.63 -6.50
N PHE A 38 -24.38 25.91 -5.38
CA PHE A 38 -25.41 24.97 -4.97
C PHE A 38 -26.13 25.52 -3.75
N ARG A 39 -27.40 25.93 -3.91
CA ARG A 39 -28.23 26.50 -2.84
C ARG A 39 -29.38 25.56 -2.54
N ASP A 40 -29.16 24.65 -1.61
CA ASP A 40 -30.16 23.71 -1.10
C ASP A 40 -29.74 23.25 0.30
N GLU A 41 -30.69 23.19 1.24
CA GLU A 41 -30.41 22.87 2.65
C GLU A 41 -29.73 21.49 2.81
N LYS A 42 -30.05 20.52 1.94
CA LYS A 42 -29.41 19.20 1.98
C LYS A 42 -27.98 19.28 1.48
N ILE A 43 -27.72 20.08 0.45
CA ILE A 43 -26.37 20.27 -0.08
C ILE A 43 -25.49 20.98 0.95
N ASP A 44 -26.00 22.02 1.60
CA ASP A 44 -25.28 22.74 2.66
C ASP A 44 -24.86 21.77 3.79
N LYS A 45 -25.77 20.92 4.26
CA LYS A 45 -25.46 19.87 5.25
C LYS A 45 -24.39 18.89 4.78
N ILE A 46 -24.41 18.50 3.50
CA ILE A 46 -23.38 17.61 2.92
C ILE A 46 -22.02 18.31 2.89
N LEU A 47 -21.98 19.57 2.45
CA LEU A 47 -20.75 20.36 2.39
C LEU A 47 -20.17 20.60 3.78
N ASP A 48 -21.00 20.90 4.78
CA ASP A 48 -20.57 21.06 6.17
C ASP A 48 -19.99 19.77 6.76
N ASN A 49 -20.63 18.62 6.50
CA ASN A 49 -20.12 17.32 6.91
C ASN A 49 -18.76 17.02 6.25
N LEU A 50 -18.63 17.23 4.94
CA LEU A 50 -17.36 17.02 4.22
C LEU A 50 -16.27 17.98 4.72
N ARG A 51 -16.63 19.23 5.04
CA ARG A 51 -15.71 20.22 5.61
C ARG A 51 -15.22 19.81 6.99
N SER A 52 -16.09 19.27 7.85
CA SER A 52 -15.69 18.73 9.15
C SER A 52 -14.70 17.60 8.98
N VAL A 53 -15.01 16.63 8.11
CA VAL A 53 -14.11 15.50 7.83
C VAL A 53 -12.77 15.99 7.30
N TYR A 54 -12.76 16.93 6.33
CA TYR A 54 -11.53 17.51 5.82
C TYR A 54 -10.67 18.12 6.93
N LYS A 55 -11.26 18.86 7.87
CA LYS A 55 -10.54 19.46 9.00
C LYS A 55 -9.95 18.42 9.95
N ASP A 56 -10.71 17.37 10.25
CA ASP A 56 -10.27 16.31 11.16
C ASP A 56 -9.13 15.50 10.53
N VAL A 57 -9.25 15.11 9.25
CA VAL A 57 -8.18 14.36 8.57
C VAL A 57 -6.95 15.24 8.32
N SER A 58 -7.11 16.53 8.03
CA SER A 58 -5.98 17.47 7.88
C SER A 58 -5.14 17.59 9.14
N GLN A 59 -5.71 17.37 10.33
CA GLN A 59 -4.94 17.35 11.57
C GLN A 59 -4.13 16.07 11.76
N LEU A 60 -4.56 14.96 11.17
CA LEU A 60 -3.88 13.65 11.25
C LEU A 60 -2.80 13.50 10.16
N CYS A 61 -2.96 14.19 9.04
CA CYS A 61 -2.04 14.11 7.91
C CYS A 61 -0.96 15.19 8.01
N VAL A 62 0.15 14.86 8.67
CA VAL A 62 1.24 15.83 8.94
C VAL A 62 2.16 16.01 7.73
N ASP A 63 2.46 14.92 7.01
CA ASP A 63 3.45 14.91 5.92
C ASP A 63 2.82 14.78 4.52
N GLY A 64 1.48 14.85 4.42
CA GLY A 64 0.75 14.66 3.16
C GLY A 64 -0.14 15.86 2.82
N GLU A 65 -0.49 15.96 1.54
CA GLU A 65 -1.44 16.97 1.06
C GLU A 65 -2.83 16.35 0.91
N ILE A 66 -3.85 17.02 1.47
CA ILE A 66 -5.25 16.66 1.30
C ILE A 66 -5.89 17.63 0.33
N THR A 67 -6.55 17.08 -0.68
CA THR A 67 -7.36 17.86 -1.62
C THR A 67 -8.79 17.32 -1.63
N VAL A 68 -9.72 18.22 -1.87
CA VAL A 68 -11.14 17.96 -2.10
C VAL A 68 -11.37 18.01 -3.60
N ASP A 69 -12.08 17.02 -4.15
CA ASP A 69 -12.56 17.02 -5.53
C ASP A 69 -14.06 16.67 -5.55
N LEU A 70 -14.90 17.69 -5.72
CA LEU A 70 -16.35 17.52 -5.82
C LEU A 70 -16.79 17.08 -7.23
N GLY A 71 -15.88 17.13 -8.20
CA GLY A 71 -16.07 16.60 -9.56
C GLY A 71 -15.77 15.11 -9.68
N MET A 72 -15.27 14.48 -8.62
CA MET A 72 -14.97 13.05 -8.63
C MET A 72 -16.25 12.22 -8.76
N VAL A 73 -16.37 11.50 -9.87
CA VAL A 73 -17.48 10.58 -10.13
C VAL A 73 -16.99 9.15 -9.97
N ASN A 74 -17.64 8.38 -9.11
CA ASN A 74 -17.44 6.94 -9.08
C ASN A 74 -18.30 6.26 -10.14
N ARG A 75 -17.74 5.28 -10.85
CA ARG A 75 -18.46 4.54 -11.91
C ARG A 75 -19.31 3.39 -11.37
N THR A 76 -19.18 3.07 -10.08
CA THR A 76 -19.91 1.98 -9.42
C THR A 76 -20.79 2.51 -8.29
N ASP A 77 -21.97 1.91 -8.10
CA ASP A 77 -22.90 2.25 -7.01
C ASP A 77 -22.46 1.72 -5.63
N TYR A 78 -21.16 1.40 -5.48
CA TYR A 78 -20.58 0.80 -4.29
C TYR A 78 -20.49 1.80 -3.11
N TYR A 79 -20.09 3.04 -3.38
CA TYR A 79 -19.93 4.06 -2.33
C TYR A 79 -21.23 4.83 -2.09
N THR A 80 -21.57 5.02 -0.82
CA THR A 80 -22.79 5.71 -0.35
C THR A 80 -22.51 7.10 0.22
N GLY A 81 -21.23 7.52 0.28
CA GLY A 81 -20.82 8.78 0.88
C GLY A 81 -19.45 9.23 0.39
N ILE A 82 -18.59 9.65 1.33
CA ILE A 82 -17.24 10.11 1.00
C ILE A 82 -16.45 9.02 0.26
N ILE A 83 -15.66 9.45 -0.72
CA ILE A 83 -14.71 8.62 -1.46
C ILE A 83 -13.33 9.20 -1.19
N ILE A 84 -12.35 8.34 -0.97
CA ILE A 84 -10.97 8.69 -0.69
C ILE A 84 -10.09 8.03 -1.73
N LYS A 85 -9.20 8.81 -2.33
CA LYS A 85 -8.14 8.33 -3.21
C LYS A 85 -6.80 8.85 -2.71
N GLY A 86 -5.76 8.03 -2.80
CA GLY A 86 -4.39 8.42 -2.48
C GLY A 86 -3.46 8.15 -3.66
N TYR A 87 -2.53 9.06 -3.86
CA TYR A 87 -1.57 9.05 -4.97
C TYR A 87 -0.15 9.15 -4.40
N LEU A 88 0.81 8.56 -5.10
CA LEU A 88 2.22 8.67 -4.77
C LEU A 88 2.96 9.39 -5.87
N GLU A 89 3.87 10.28 -5.49
CA GLU A 89 4.78 10.91 -6.45
C GLU A 89 5.60 9.83 -7.17
N GLY A 90 5.71 9.95 -8.50
CA GLY A 90 6.39 8.97 -9.34
C GLY A 90 5.58 7.70 -9.64
N TYR A 91 4.30 7.63 -9.24
CA TYR A 91 3.35 6.58 -9.63
C TYR A 91 2.14 7.19 -10.34
N GLY A 92 1.82 6.70 -11.55
CA GLY A 92 0.85 7.34 -12.45
C GLY A 92 -0.62 7.00 -12.18
N GLU A 93 -0.92 6.22 -11.15
CA GLU A 93 -2.26 5.71 -10.82
C GLU A 93 -2.56 5.88 -9.33
N GLU A 94 -3.82 5.73 -8.94
CA GLU A 94 -4.17 5.69 -7.52
C GLU A 94 -3.52 4.48 -6.80
N VAL A 95 -2.96 4.75 -5.63
CA VAL A 95 -2.32 3.75 -4.76
C VAL A 95 -3.22 3.39 -3.59
N LEU A 96 -4.13 4.29 -3.21
CA LEU A 96 -5.14 4.05 -2.20
C LEU A 96 -6.52 4.38 -2.78
N SER A 97 -7.51 3.54 -2.49
CA SER A 97 -8.90 3.77 -2.87
C SER A 97 -9.81 3.27 -1.76
N GLY A 98 -10.80 4.07 -1.40
CA GLY A 98 -11.74 3.75 -0.32
C GLY A 98 -12.89 4.73 -0.23
N GLY A 99 -13.69 4.57 0.82
CA GLY A 99 -14.84 5.41 1.07
C GLY A 99 -15.87 4.74 1.97
N ARG A 100 -17.01 5.41 2.11
CA ARG A 100 -18.18 4.89 2.83
C ARG A 100 -19.05 4.02 1.91
N TYR A 101 -19.44 2.83 2.36
CA TYR A 101 -20.19 1.82 1.59
C TYR A 101 -21.27 1.15 2.44
N ASP A 102 -22.24 1.92 2.90
CA ASP A 102 -23.24 1.47 3.89
C ASP A 102 -24.16 0.33 3.37
N LYS A 103 -24.28 0.18 2.05
CA LYS A 103 -25.18 -0.83 1.45
C LYS A 103 -24.60 -2.24 1.39
N LEU A 104 -23.27 -2.39 1.44
CA LEU A 104 -22.63 -3.69 1.19
C LEU A 104 -23.06 -4.75 2.21
N ILE A 105 -23.02 -4.42 3.49
CA ILE A 105 -23.28 -5.40 4.55
C ILE A 105 -24.78 -5.76 4.60
N ALA A 106 -25.66 -4.85 4.18
CA ALA A 106 -27.09 -5.10 4.08
C ALA A 106 -27.40 -6.26 3.13
N GLU A 107 -26.63 -6.45 2.06
CA GLU A 107 -26.77 -7.59 1.14
C GLU A 107 -26.47 -8.95 1.81
N PHE A 108 -25.76 -8.95 2.94
CA PHE A 108 -25.46 -10.13 3.76
C PHE A 108 -26.34 -10.25 5.01
N GLY A 109 -27.40 -9.43 5.12
CA GLY A 109 -28.42 -9.54 6.17
C GLY A 109 -28.22 -8.66 7.40
N TYR A 110 -27.24 -7.75 7.41
CA TYR A 110 -27.04 -6.78 8.49
C TYR A 110 -26.93 -5.35 7.94
N ASP A 111 -27.90 -4.50 8.25
CA ASP A 111 -27.90 -3.09 7.83
C ASP A 111 -27.07 -2.25 8.81
N VAL A 112 -25.75 -2.20 8.57
CA VAL A 112 -24.80 -1.43 9.37
C VAL A 112 -23.89 -0.59 8.48
N PRO A 113 -23.66 0.69 8.84
CA PRO A 113 -22.81 1.56 8.04
C PRO A 113 -21.36 1.10 8.06
N ALA A 114 -20.64 1.32 6.96
CA ALA A 114 -19.27 0.84 6.80
C ALA A 114 -18.42 1.84 6.03
N THR A 115 -17.14 1.93 6.39
CA THR A 115 -16.14 2.75 5.69
C THR A 115 -14.78 2.06 5.77
N GLY A 116 -13.92 2.28 4.79
CA GLY A 116 -12.60 1.69 4.74
C GLY A 116 -11.90 2.00 3.42
N PHE A 117 -10.67 1.52 3.28
CA PHE A 117 -9.87 1.71 2.08
C PHE A 117 -8.96 0.50 1.85
N ALA A 118 -8.50 0.37 0.61
CA ALA A 118 -7.47 -0.58 0.21
C ALA A 118 -6.22 0.19 -0.27
N VAL A 119 -5.06 -0.46 -0.11
CA VAL A 119 -3.76 0.07 -0.56
C VAL A 119 -3.13 -0.91 -1.53
N ASN A 120 -2.65 -0.41 -2.67
CA ASN A 120 -1.87 -1.17 -3.63
C ASN A 120 -0.42 -1.31 -3.11
N VAL A 121 -0.16 -2.39 -2.38
CA VAL A 121 1.15 -2.68 -1.80
C VAL A 121 2.25 -2.87 -2.86
N ASN A 122 1.91 -3.30 -4.08
CA ASN A 122 2.88 -3.42 -5.17
C ASN A 122 3.35 -2.05 -5.65
N ALA A 123 2.43 -1.08 -5.77
CA ALA A 123 2.76 0.30 -6.10
C ALA A 123 3.70 0.90 -5.05
N VAL A 124 3.35 0.77 -3.77
CA VAL A 124 4.18 1.23 -2.64
C VAL A 124 5.57 0.58 -2.68
N SER A 125 5.64 -0.76 -2.81
CA SER A 125 6.91 -1.49 -2.88
C SER A 125 7.77 -1.06 -4.06
N SER A 126 7.16 -0.77 -5.21
CA SER A 126 7.89 -0.34 -6.41
C SER A 126 8.58 1.01 -6.24
N ILE A 127 7.95 1.95 -5.51
CA ILE A 127 8.53 3.26 -5.20
C ILE A 127 9.63 3.13 -4.16
N ILE A 128 9.39 2.38 -3.08
CA ILE A 128 10.39 2.15 -2.02
C ILE A 128 11.64 1.49 -2.60
N SER A 129 11.48 0.48 -3.45
CA SER A 129 12.60 -0.28 -4.04
C SER A 129 13.45 0.55 -5.02
N LYS A 130 12.87 1.57 -5.67
CA LYS A 130 13.64 2.51 -6.50
C LYS A 130 14.55 3.40 -5.66
N ASN A 131 14.07 3.82 -4.49
CA ASN A 131 14.76 4.77 -3.63
C ASN A 131 15.64 4.10 -2.55
N THR A 132 15.45 2.80 -2.33
CA THR A 132 16.14 2.04 -1.29
C THR A 132 16.75 0.77 -1.87
N LYS A 133 18.06 0.61 -1.75
CA LYS A 133 18.68 -0.71 -1.93
C LYS A 133 18.26 -1.60 -0.77
N VAL A 134 17.33 -2.52 -1.03
CA VAL A 134 16.97 -3.56 -0.07
C VAL A 134 18.19 -4.47 0.09
N SER A 135 18.85 -4.38 1.25
CA SER A 135 19.90 -5.32 1.62
C SER A 135 19.24 -6.51 2.32
N VAL A 136 19.32 -7.68 1.69
CA VAL A 136 18.96 -8.92 2.36
C VAL A 136 20.11 -9.25 3.31
N LYS A 137 19.82 -9.36 4.61
CA LYS A 137 20.82 -9.80 5.59
C LYS A 137 21.33 -11.19 5.18
N PRO A 138 22.65 -11.40 5.05
CA PRO A 138 23.20 -12.74 4.81
C PRO A 138 22.79 -13.70 5.91
N SER A 139 22.74 -15.00 5.58
CA SER A 139 22.59 -16.03 6.60
C SER A 139 23.77 -16.00 7.57
N ASP A 140 23.51 -16.32 8.84
CA ASP A 140 24.55 -16.30 9.87
C ASP A 140 25.55 -17.45 9.69
N ILE A 141 25.11 -18.57 9.09
CA ILE A 141 25.93 -19.77 8.83
C ILE A 141 25.45 -20.57 7.61
N ILE A 142 26.37 -21.20 6.90
CA ILE A 142 26.07 -22.24 5.90
C ILE A 142 26.65 -23.59 6.36
N VAL A 143 25.89 -24.66 6.20
CA VAL A 143 26.24 -26.01 6.65
C VAL A 143 26.61 -26.87 5.45
N PHE A 144 27.88 -27.24 5.34
CA PHE A 144 28.42 -28.14 4.33
C PHE A 144 28.49 -29.56 4.88
N ALA A 145 28.10 -30.54 4.07
CA ALA A 145 28.19 -31.96 4.41
C ALA A 145 29.27 -32.62 3.55
N GLU A 146 30.21 -33.32 4.19
CA GLU A 146 30.97 -34.34 3.47
C GLU A 146 30.06 -35.51 3.10
N LYS A 147 30.40 -36.22 2.03
CA LYS A 147 29.63 -37.34 1.50
C LYS A 147 29.31 -38.38 2.58
N GLY A 148 28.02 -38.69 2.75
CA GLY A 148 27.52 -39.62 3.76
C GLY A 148 27.13 -38.97 5.09
N TYR A 149 27.28 -37.65 5.25
CA TYR A 149 26.91 -36.90 6.45
C TYR A 149 25.76 -35.92 6.23
N GLU A 150 25.00 -36.05 5.14
CA GLU A 150 23.95 -35.12 4.71
C GLU A 150 22.86 -34.98 5.78
N MET A 151 22.41 -36.11 6.35
CA MET A 151 21.42 -36.08 7.42
C MET A 151 21.94 -35.41 8.69
N LYS A 152 23.23 -35.59 9.00
CA LYS A 152 23.87 -34.93 10.15
C LYS A 152 23.96 -33.42 9.92
N ALA A 153 24.22 -32.98 8.69
CA ALA A 153 24.23 -31.57 8.33
C ALA A 153 22.84 -30.93 8.44
N VAL A 154 21.78 -31.61 7.98
CA VAL A 154 20.40 -31.14 8.15
C VAL A 154 20.06 -30.96 9.64
N LEU A 155 20.44 -31.91 10.49
CA LEU A 155 20.24 -31.82 11.95
C LEU A 155 21.07 -30.68 12.57
N ALA A 156 22.31 -30.48 12.11
CA ALA A 156 23.15 -29.35 12.54
C ALA A 156 22.50 -28.00 12.19
N ALA A 157 22.03 -27.83 10.95
CA ALA A 157 21.30 -26.64 10.52
C ALA A 157 20.02 -26.40 11.32
N GLN A 158 19.31 -27.46 11.74
CA GLN A 158 18.16 -27.34 12.64
C GLN A 158 18.57 -26.85 14.04
N ASN A 159 19.69 -27.36 14.58
CA ASN A 159 20.19 -26.94 15.88
C ASN A 159 20.63 -25.47 15.87
N TYR A 160 21.30 -25.00 14.80
CA TYR A 160 21.62 -23.57 14.65
C TYR A 160 20.36 -22.70 14.59
N ARG A 161 19.32 -23.14 13.87
CA ARG A 161 18.03 -22.45 13.84
C ARG A 161 17.34 -22.40 15.20
N LYS A 162 17.41 -23.47 16.00
CA LYS A 162 16.91 -23.48 17.40
C LYS A 162 17.64 -22.50 18.31
N GLN A 163 18.89 -22.15 17.98
CA GLN A 163 19.67 -21.13 18.68
C GLN A 163 19.39 -19.71 18.16
N GLY A 164 18.47 -19.54 17.21
CA GLY A 164 18.08 -18.25 16.64
C GLY A 164 18.93 -17.78 15.46
N LEU A 165 19.86 -18.61 14.96
CA LEU A 165 20.65 -18.30 13.78
C LEU A 165 19.89 -18.60 12.48
N THR A 166 20.11 -17.80 11.45
CA THR A 166 19.73 -18.16 10.08
C THR A 166 20.78 -19.12 9.50
N ALA A 167 20.35 -20.34 9.14
CA ALA A 167 21.24 -21.39 8.63
C ALA A 167 20.80 -21.87 7.24
N GLU A 168 21.73 -21.88 6.29
CA GLU A 168 21.58 -22.48 4.96
C GLU A 168 22.24 -23.87 4.93
N ASN A 169 21.69 -24.80 4.15
CA ASN A 169 22.43 -26.02 3.79
C ASN A 169 23.15 -25.77 2.47
N ALA A 170 24.41 -26.17 2.38
CA ALA A 170 25.16 -26.15 1.14
C ALA A 170 24.49 -27.09 0.11
N LEU A 171 24.47 -26.66 -1.15
CA LEU A 171 23.97 -27.45 -2.29
C LEU A 171 25.10 -28.12 -3.09
N SER A 172 26.34 -27.66 -2.92
CA SER A 172 27.51 -28.23 -3.57
C SER A 172 28.21 -29.22 -2.63
N ASP A 173 28.70 -30.31 -3.22
CA ASP A 173 29.53 -31.32 -2.56
C ASP A 173 31.02 -30.89 -2.49
N ASN A 174 31.35 -29.71 -3.03
CA ASN A 174 32.68 -29.14 -3.04
C ASN A 174 32.79 -27.97 -2.05
N LEU A 175 33.63 -28.13 -1.02
CA LEU A 175 33.80 -27.12 0.03
C LEU A 175 34.30 -25.77 -0.51
N ASP A 176 35.15 -25.76 -1.53
CA ASP A 176 35.70 -24.50 -2.06
C ASP A 176 34.62 -23.70 -2.81
N GLU A 177 33.71 -24.38 -3.53
CA GLU A 177 32.54 -23.73 -4.14
C GLU A 177 31.59 -23.17 -3.08
N VAL A 178 31.47 -23.84 -1.92
CA VAL A 178 30.66 -23.36 -0.80
C VAL A 178 31.28 -22.14 -0.14
N LYS A 179 32.61 -22.09 0.01
CA LYS A 179 33.33 -20.89 0.48
C LYS A 179 33.14 -19.72 -0.46
N GLU A 180 33.29 -19.93 -1.77
CA GLU A 180 33.05 -18.90 -2.77
C GLU A 180 31.60 -18.37 -2.73
N TYR A 181 30.62 -19.27 -2.59
CA TYR A 181 29.22 -18.89 -2.41
C TYR A 181 29.01 -18.09 -1.12
N ALA A 182 29.58 -18.55 0.01
CA ALA A 182 29.49 -17.89 1.31
C ALA A 182 30.07 -16.47 1.23
N ALA A 183 31.26 -16.31 0.67
CA ALA A 183 31.91 -15.02 0.45
C ALA A 183 31.06 -14.09 -0.43
N LYS A 184 30.52 -14.60 -1.56
CA LYS A 184 29.65 -13.81 -2.46
C LYS A 184 28.35 -13.36 -1.78
N LYS A 185 27.80 -14.18 -0.88
CA LYS A 185 26.58 -13.89 -0.13
C LYS A 185 26.82 -13.12 1.16
N GLY A 186 28.08 -12.98 1.60
CA GLY A 186 28.43 -12.36 2.89
C GLY A 186 28.14 -13.23 4.11
N ILE A 187 28.06 -14.56 3.93
CA ILE A 187 27.92 -15.53 5.02
C ILE A 187 29.30 -15.75 5.63
N LYS A 188 29.45 -15.48 6.94
CA LYS A 188 30.76 -15.44 7.61
C LYS A 188 31.20 -16.74 8.26
N ARG A 189 30.29 -17.71 8.38
CA ARG A 189 30.53 -18.98 9.08
C ARG A 189 30.14 -20.14 8.19
N ILE A 190 30.98 -21.16 8.16
CA ILE A 190 30.74 -22.41 7.47
C ILE A 190 30.87 -23.54 8.49
N ALA A 191 29.80 -24.29 8.73
CA ALA A 191 29.85 -25.53 9.49
C ALA A 191 30.17 -26.68 8.54
N VAL A 192 31.36 -27.26 8.66
CA VAL A 192 31.79 -28.46 7.93
C VAL A 192 31.39 -29.69 8.74
N VAL A 193 30.56 -30.54 8.15
CA VAL A 193 29.98 -31.70 8.82
C VAL A 193 30.54 -32.99 8.23
N ASN A 194 31.29 -33.70 9.06
CA ASN A 194 31.82 -35.04 8.82
C ASN A 194 31.59 -35.90 10.08
N GLU A 195 32.54 -36.76 10.47
CA GLU A 195 32.51 -37.46 11.76
C GLU A 195 32.29 -36.52 12.95
N ASN A 196 32.74 -35.26 12.82
CA ASN A 196 32.49 -34.16 13.75
C ASN A 196 31.83 -32.97 13.03
N ILE A 197 31.48 -31.93 13.78
CA ILE A 197 31.04 -30.65 13.21
C ILE A 197 32.11 -29.63 13.57
N ALA A 198 32.76 -29.05 12.56
CA ALA A 198 33.76 -28.00 12.74
C ALA A 198 33.26 -26.71 12.11
N GLU A 199 33.36 -25.59 12.82
CA GLU A 199 33.06 -24.28 12.26
C GLU A 199 34.33 -23.61 11.75
N VAL A 200 34.28 -23.17 10.50
CA VAL A 200 35.30 -22.35 9.86
C VAL A 200 34.72 -20.95 9.70
N SER A 201 35.45 -19.96 10.19
CA SER A 201 35.11 -18.54 10.00
C SER A 201 36.04 -17.95 8.94
N GLU A 202 35.49 -17.20 7.99
CA GLU A 202 36.25 -16.33 7.09
C GLU A 202 36.14 -14.85 7.51
#